data_AF-A0AAV4HB05-F1
#
_entry.id   AF-A0AAV4HB05-F1
#
_cell.length_a   1.000
_cell.length_b   1.000
_cell.length_c   1.000
_cell.angle_alpha   90.00
_cell.angle_beta   90.00
_cell.angle_gamma   90.00
#
_symmetry.space_group_name_H-M   'P 1'
#
loop_
_entity.id
_entity.type
_entity.pdbx_description
1 polymer ?
#
loop_
_entity_poly.entity_id
_entity_poly.type
_entity_poly.pdbx_seq_one_letter_code
_entity_poly.pdbx_strand_id
1 'polypeptide(L)'
;MARISWKEKKKNKEILEEIGLKHTELMKTIKTRQLAYYGHIQRQQSLQKSIMEGKINGKRQRGRKRKSWLGEKEEEEEEEEEEEEEEEEKEQEEEEEEEE
;
A
#
# COMPACT_ATOMS: atom_id res chain seq x y z
N MET A 1 8.68 11.32 17.48
CA MET A 1 9.49 10.70 16.39
C MET A 1 10.80 10.24 16.98
N ALA A 2 11.13 8.95 16.86
CA ALA A 2 12.41 8.42 17.34
C ALA A 2 13.56 9.03 16.51
N ARG A 3 14.59 9.52 17.19
CA ARG A 3 15.74 10.20 16.56
C ARG A 3 16.83 9.16 16.28
N ILE A 4 16.57 8.31 15.29
CA ILE A 4 17.42 7.15 14.96
C ILE A 4 18.55 7.59 14.02
N SER A 5 19.80 7.32 14.40
CA SER A 5 20.95 7.58 13.52
C SER A 5 21.08 6.48 12.46
N TRP A 6 21.30 6.86 11.20
CA TRP A 6 21.57 5.88 10.13
C TRP A 6 22.81 5.01 10.39
N LYS A 7 23.73 5.48 11.24
CA LYS A 7 24.94 4.73 11.66
C LYS A 7 24.60 3.51 12.50
N GLU A 8 23.46 3.50 13.18
CA GLU A 8 23.03 2.40 14.04
C GLU A 8 22.63 1.16 13.24
N LYS A 9 22.32 1.30 11.93
CA LYS A 9 21.93 0.20 11.04
C LYS A 9 20.85 -0.74 11.62
N LYS A 10 19.93 -0.18 12.43
CA LYS A 10 18.80 -0.91 13.01
C LYS A 10 17.84 -1.42 11.94
N LYS A 11 17.22 -2.58 12.19
CA LYS A 11 16.22 -3.15 11.29
C LYS A 11 14.88 -2.44 11.44
N ASN A 12 14.08 -2.40 10.38
CA ASN A 12 12.75 -1.77 10.42
C ASN A 12 11.83 -2.38 11.48
N LYS A 13 11.92 -3.70 11.72
CA LYS A 13 11.15 -4.39 12.77
C LYS A 13 11.50 -3.87 14.17
N GLU A 14 12.80 -3.77 14.48
CA GLU A 14 13.29 -3.25 15.76
C GLU A 14 12.84 -1.79 15.98
N ILE A 15 12.83 -0.99 14.90
CA ILE A 15 12.37 0.40 14.95
C ILE A 15 10.87 0.48 15.23
N LEU A 16 10.06 -0.39 14.62
CA LEU A 16 8.62 -0.44 14.85
C LEU A 16 8.31 -0.84 16.31
N GLU A 17 9.04 -1.82 16.85
CA GLU A 17 8.94 -2.22 18.26
C GLU A 17 9.36 -1.09 19.21
N GLU A 18 10.46 -0.38 18.93
CA GLU A 18 10.94 0.74 19.75
C GLU A 18 9.97 1.92 19.79
N ILE A 19 9.23 2.16 18.69
CA ILE A 19 8.22 3.23 18.60
C ILE A 19 6.85 2.73 19.14
N GLY A 20 6.68 1.42 19.34
CA GLY A 20 5.42 0.82 19.77
C GLY A 20 4.32 0.90 18.70
N LEU A 21 4.68 0.89 17.41
CA LEU A 21 3.74 0.93 16.30
C LEU A 21 3.65 -0.43 15.64
N LYS A 22 2.42 -0.88 15.36
CA LYS A 22 2.23 -2.09 14.55
C LYS A 22 2.47 -1.78 13.08
N HIS A 23 3.05 -2.76 12.37
CA HIS A 23 3.25 -2.66 10.92
C HIS A 23 1.93 -2.40 10.19
N THR A 24 0.87 -3.13 10.57
CA THR A 24 -0.47 -3.01 10.00
C THR A 24 -1.06 -1.61 10.18
N GLU A 25 -0.96 -1.03 11.38
CA GLU A 25 -1.43 0.33 11.67
C GLU A 25 -0.68 1.39 10.85
N LEU A 26 0.64 1.22 10.70
CA LEU A 26 1.46 2.09 9.87
C LEU A 26 1.03 2.02 8.40
N MET A 27 0.87 0.81 7.86
CA MET A 27 0.44 0.59 6.48
C MET A 27 -0.94 1.17 6.22
N LYS A 28 -1.93 0.94 7.11
CA LYS A 28 -3.26 1.55 7.05
C LYS A 28 -3.18 3.08 6.99
N THR A 29 -2.32 3.68 7.81
CA THR A 29 -2.12 5.14 7.84
C THR A 29 -1.50 5.66 6.53
N ILE A 30 -0.52 4.94 5.97
CA ILE A 30 0.14 5.30 4.71
C ILE A 30 -0.85 5.19 3.55
N LYS A 31 -1.57 4.06 3.43
CA LYS A 31 -2.62 3.82 2.42
C LYS A 31 -3.67 4.93 2.46
N THR A 32 -4.20 5.24 3.65
CA THR A 32 -5.18 6.32 3.84
C THR A 32 -4.68 7.68 3.30
N ARG A 33 -3.41 8.03 3.57
CA ARG A 33 -2.82 9.29 3.09
C ARG A 33 -2.58 9.27 1.58
N GLN A 34 -2.13 8.14 1.02
CA GLN A 34 -1.98 7.96 -0.41
C GLN A 34 -3.32 8.11 -1.14
N LEU A 35 -4.40 7.52 -0.61
CA LEU A 35 -5.76 7.65 -1.14
C LEU A 35 -6.26 9.09 -1.08
N ALA A 36 -6.08 9.77 0.05
CA ALA A 36 -6.47 11.17 0.19
C ALA A 36 -5.74 12.08 -0.82
N TYR A 37 -4.44 11.86 -1.00
CA TYR A 37 -3.63 12.57 -1.98
C TYR A 37 -4.05 12.27 -3.42
N TYR A 38 -4.31 10.99 -3.73
CA TYR A 38 -4.83 10.57 -5.03
C TYR A 38 -6.16 11.25 -5.34
N GLY A 39 -7.12 11.23 -4.41
CA GLY A 39 -8.41 11.89 -4.58
C GLY A 39 -8.27 13.41 -4.77
N HIS A 40 -7.31 14.04 -4.08
CA HIS A 40 -6.99 15.45 -4.29
C HIS A 40 -6.47 15.72 -5.70
N ILE A 41 -5.50 14.94 -6.18
CA ILE A 41 -4.98 15.04 -7.56
C ILE A 41 -6.11 14.82 -8.57
N GLN A 42 -6.96 13.82 -8.37
CA GLN A 42 -7.99 13.46 -9.34
C GLN A 42 -9.02 14.57 -9.57
N ARG A 43 -9.33 15.35 -8.54
CA ARG A 43 -10.24 16.51 -8.65
C ARG A 43 -9.62 17.71 -9.36
N GLN A 44 -8.29 17.81 -9.43
CA GLN A 44 -7.60 18.93 -10.05
C GLN A 44 -7.10 18.58 -11.46
N GLN A 45 -7.33 19.46 -12.44
CA GLN A 45 -6.72 19.37 -13.76
C GLN A 45 -5.29 19.95 -13.71
N SER A 46 -4.35 19.16 -13.20
CA SER A 46 -2.95 19.57 -12.97
C SER A 46 -1.95 18.66 -13.69
N LEU A 47 -0.71 19.12 -13.84
CA LEU A 47 0.37 18.32 -14.41
C LEU A 47 0.58 17.01 -13.62
N GLN A 48 0.40 17.06 -12.30
CA GLN A 48 0.49 15.91 -11.40
C GLN A 48 -0.50 14.83 -11.81
N LYS A 49 -1.73 15.20 -12.18
CA LYS A 49 -2.75 14.27 -12.68
C LYS A 49 -2.31 13.60 -13.98
N SER A 50 -1.82 14.38 -14.96
CA SER A 50 -1.33 13.83 -16.23
C SER A 50 -0.13 12.88 -16.05
N ILE A 51 0.75 13.18 -15.11
CA ILE A 51 1.89 12.32 -14.76
C ILE A 51 1.40 11.02 -14.10
N MET A 52 0.48 11.13 -13.14
CA MET A 52 -0.05 10.01 -12.34
C MET A 52 -0.87 9.04 -13.19
N GLU A 53 -1.70 9.55 -14.11
CA GLU A 53 -2.48 8.75 -15.06
C GLU A 53 -1.62 8.08 -16.14
N GLY A 54 -0.34 8.44 -16.25
CA GLY A 54 0.57 7.81 -17.22
C GLY A 54 0.24 8.12 -18.69
N LYS A 55 -0.70 9.03 -18.98
CA LYS A 55 -1.14 9.46 -20.32
C LYS A 55 -0.11 10.37 -21.02
N ILE A 56 1.18 10.11 -20.84
CA ILE A 56 2.23 10.80 -21.58
C ILE A 56 2.39 10.06 -22.90
N ASN A 57 1.96 10.69 -24.00
CA ASN A 57 2.15 10.15 -25.34
C ASN A 57 3.65 9.96 -25.61
N GLY A 58 4.07 8.72 -25.89
CA GLY A 58 5.45 8.38 -26.24
C GLY A 58 5.86 6.98 -25.78
N LYS A 59 7.00 6.49 -26.29
CA LYS A 59 7.60 5.23 -25.80
C LYS A 59 8.18 5.45 -24.40
N ARG A 60 7.90 4.54 -23.46
CA ARG A 60 8.51 4.56 -22.13
C ARG A 60 10.04 4.48 -22.25
N GLN A 61 10.74 5.44 -21.63
CA GLN A 61 12.20 5.42 -21.61
C GLN A 61 12.74 4.27 -20.74
N ARG A 62 13.91 3.76 -21.13
CA ARG A 62 14.64 2.73 -20.38
C ARG A 62 15.00 3.29 -18.99
N GLY A 63 14.74 2.53 -17.93
CA GLY A 63 14.99 2.93 -16.54
C GLY A 63 13.79 3.48 -15.78
N ARG A 64 12.69 3.85 -16.45
CA ARG A 64 11.43 4.16 -15.75
C ARG A 64 10.80 2.87 -15.22
N LYS A 65 10.31 2.89 -13.96
CA LYS A 65 9.59 1.76 -13.37
C LYS A 65 8.44 1.30 -14.28
N ARG A 66 8.24 -0.01 -14.39
CA ARG A 66 7.16 -0.61 -15.17
C ARG A 66 5.80 -0.39 -14.51
N LYS A 67 5.70 -0.65 -13.21
CA LYS A 67 4.51 -0.34 -12.41
C LYS A 67 4.21 1.16 -12.47
N SER A 68 3.00 1.48 -12.94
CA SER A 68 2.40 2.81 -12.79
C SER A 68 1.63 2.86 -11.49
N TRP A 69 1.39 4.05 -10.95
CA TRP A 69 0.58 4.21 -9.74
C TRP A 69 -0.79 3.56 -9.86
N LEU A 70 -1.44 3.64 -11.03
CA LEU A 70 -2.71 2.95 -11.27
C LEU A 70 -2.56 1.43 -11.24
N GLY A 71 -1.47 0.88 -11.78
CA GLY A 71 -1.24 -0.56 -11.73
C GLY A 71 -0.84 -1.04 -10.33
N GLU A 72 -0.14 -0.21 -9.56
CA GLU A 72 0.16 -0.48 -8.15
C GLU A 72 -1.13 -0.48 -7.32
N LYS A 73 -2.09 0.39 -7.64
CA LYS A 73 -3.42 0.35 -7.00
C LYS A 73 -4.26 -0.86 -7.39
N GLU A 74 -4.25 -1.23 -8.67
CA GLU A 74 -4.94 -2.43 -9.15
C GLU A 74 -4.37 -3.68 -8.45
N GLU A 75 -3.04 -3.80 -8.36
CA GLU A 75 -2.39 -4.89 -7.62
C GLU A 75 -2.68 -4.83 -6.11
N GLU A 76 -2.72 -3.63 -5.50
CA GLU A 76 -3.08 -3.48 -4.08
C GLU A 76 -4.55 -3.85 -3.80
N GLU A 77 -5.46 -3.56 -4.72
CA GLU A 77 -6.89 -3.95 -4.62
C GLU A 77 -7.03 -5.47 -4.76
N GLU A 78 -6.32 -6.09 -5.71
CA GLU A 78 -6.27 -7.56 -5.86
C GLU A 78 -5.71 -8.25 -4.61
N GLU A 79 -4.61 -7.74 -4.02
CA GLU A 79 -4.04 -8.28 -2.78
C GLU A 79 -5.01 -8.14 -1.57
N GLU A 80 -5.81 -7.06 -1.50
CA GLU A 80 -6.81 -6.89 -0.44
C GLU A 80 -8.00 -7.84 -0.63
N GLU A 81 -8.47 -8.06 -1.86
CA GLU A 81 -9.54 -9.03 -2.18
C GLU A 81 -9.11 -10.48 -1.84
N GLU A 82 -7.87 -10.87 -2.18
CA GLU A 82 -7.32 -12.19 -1.84
C GLU A 82 -7.20 -12.39 -0.32
N GLU A 83 -6.79 -11.36 0.44
CA GLU A 83 -6.73 -11.42 1.91
C GLU A 83 -8.12 -11.57 2.54
N GLU A 84 -9.16 -10.90 2.00
CA GLU A 84 -10.54 -11.02 2.46
C GLU A 84 -11.12 -12.42 2.17
N GLU A 85 -10.92 -12.97 0.96
CA GLU A 85 -11.35 -14.34 0.62
C GLU A 85 -10.68 -15.39 1.52
N GLU A 86 -9.38 -15.25 1.80
CA GLU A 86 -8.65 -16.12 2.72
C GLU A 86 -9.11 -16.01 4.19
N GLU A 87 -9.67 -14.87 4.62
CA GLU A 87 -10.26 -14.72 5.95
C GLU A 87 -11.64 -15.38 6.00
N GLU A 88 -12.47 -15.20 4.96
CA GLU A 88 -13.79 -15.84 4.85
C GLU A 88 -13.71 -17.37 4.78
N GLU A 89 -12.73 -17.93 4.08
CA GLU A 89 -12.50 -19.39 4.03
C GLU A 89 -12.11 -19.94 5.41
N LYS A 90 -11.26 -19.24 6.16
CA LYS A 90 -10.85 -19.65 7.52
C LYS A 90 -12.02 -19.57 8.50
N GLU A 91 -12.87 -18.55 8.41
CA GLU A 91 -14.07 -18.44 9.22
C GLU A 91 -15.07 -19.58 8.93
N GLN A 92 -15.24 -19.96 7.65
CA GLN A 92 -16.08 -21.10 7.27
C GLN A 92 -15.53 -22.44 7.78
N GLU A 93 -14.21 -22.66 7.70
CA GLU A 93 -13.57 -23.86 8.26
C GLU A 93 -13.71 -23.93 9.78
N GLU A 94 -13.56 -22.81 10.50
CA GLU A 94 -13.78 -22.74 11.95
C GLU A 94 -15.25 -23.01 12.33
N GLU A 95 -16.21 -22.47 11.58
CA GLU A 95 -17.65 -22.76 11.80
C GLU A 95 -17.99 -24.24 11.53
N GLU A 96 -17.43 -24.86 10.49
CA GLU A 96 -17.61 -26.28 10.19
C GLU A 96 -17.00 -27.19 11.28
N GLU A 97 -15.83 -26.83 11.82
CA GLU A 97 -15.21 -27.54 12.96
C GLU A 97 -15.99 -27.39 14.27
N GLU A 98 -16.67 -26.26 14.49
CA GLU A 98 -17.53 -26.05 15.67
C GLU A 98 -18.88 -26.78 15.58
N GLU A 99 -19.35 -27.11 14.36
CA GLU A 99 -20.59 -27.86 14.12
C GLU A 99 -20.41 -29.40 14.13
N GLU A 100 -19.19 -29.94 14.09
CA GLU A 100 -18.84 -31.38 14.25
C GLU A 100 -18.72 -31.87 15.72
#